data_AF-A0A6J2Y1Q5-F1
#
_entry.id   AF-A0A6J2Y1Q5-F1
#
_cell.length_a   1.000
_cell.length_b   1.000
_cell.length_c   1.000
_cell.angle_alpha   90.00
_cell.angle_beta   90.00
_cell.angle_gamma   90.00
#
_symmetry.space_group_name_H-M   'P 1'
#
loop_
_entity.id
_entity.type
_entity.pdbx_description
1 polymer ?
#
loop_
_entity_poly.entity_id
_entity_poly.type
_entity_poly.pdbx_seq_one_letter_code
_entity_poly.pdbx_strand_id
1 'polypeptide(L)'
;MEFLLRCSYKLASTKEEQETKKKIIQKQFKEKTGLNIGKPKPGFGISHDGNTARRFFQNSKVTSEIIGIELPIIERFSNVLAAISCNRIISPESYENYARKTAELFHKTYPQFTFSPTVHKILYHGHEYMKQFPFIPVGALSEEPQEARNKDFKRYRTDFSRKISRKDTLEDIFNRFMLTSDPLFFFLFKKFQLSSKTRKKDENVHLPLDFLNEETSVNNAMMGVGYDMSSDEDNFTSNDEDDEITNEFEDGVF
;
A
#
# COMPACT_ATOMS: atom_id res chain seq x y z
N MET A 1 0.98 -10.65 5.57
CA MET A 1 2.38 -11.12 5.48
C MET A 1 2.82 -11.88 6.73
N GLU A 2 2.91 -11.25 7.91
CA GLU A 2 3.49 -11.90 9.10
C GLU A 2 2.79 -13.21 9.50
N PHE A 3 1.46 -13.23 9.45
CA PHE A 3 0.68 -14.44 9.68
C PHE A 3 1.15 -15.62 8.82
N LEU A 4 1.26 -15.43 7.50
CA LEU A 4 1.71 -16.45 6.54
C LEU A 4 3.16 -16.89 6.81
N LEU A 5 4.04 -15.95 7.17
CA LEU A 5 5.41 -16.29 7.56
C LEU A 5 5.44 -17.17 8.81
N ARG A 6 4.62 -16.86 9.83
CA ARG A 6 4.52 -17.67 11.05
C ARG A 6 3.97 -19.07 10.76
N CYS A 7 2.95 -19.19 9.90
CA CYS A 7 2.45 -20.49 9.45
C CYS A 7 3.56 -21.29 8.78
N SER A 8 4.30 -20.66 7.86
CA SER A 8 5.42 -21.31 7.17
C SER A 8 6.49 -21.82 8.13
N TYR A 9 6.88 -21.02 9.14
CA TYR A 9 7.86 -21.45 10.14
C TYR A 9 7.32 -22.66 10.92
N LYS A 10 6.08 -22.60 11.39
CA LYS A 10 5.43 -23.65 12.19
C LYS A 10 5.05 -24.92 11.43
N LEU A 11 5.27 -24.98 10.11
CA LEU A 11 5.21 -26.26 9.39
C LEU A 11 6.34 -27.21 9.83
N ALA A 12 7.40 -26.68 10.45
CA ALA A 12 8.42 -27.49 11.11
C ALA A 12 8.00 -27.88 12.54
N SER A 13 8.29 -29.12 12.92
CA SER A 13 7.79 -29.74 14.16
C SER A 13 8.52 -29.23 15.40
N THR A 14 9.85 -29.09 15.33
CA THR A 14 10.68 -28.70 16.47
C THR A 14 11.05 -27.23 16.44
N LYS A 15 11.36 -26.64 17.61
CA LYS A 15 11.76 -25.22 17.70
C LYS A 15 13.05 -24.93 16.93
N GLU A 16 13.99 -25.87 16.96
CA GLU A 16 15.27 -25.74 16.25
C GLU A 16 15.07 -25.73 14.72
N GLU A 17 14.22 -26.62 14.21
CA GLU A 17 13.85 -26.63 12.79
C GLU A 17 13.08 -25.36 12.37
N GLN A 18 12.26 -24.80 13.27
CA GLN A 18 11.57 -23.52 12.99
C GLN A 18 12.58 -22.38 12.84
N GLU A 19 13.62 -22.34 13.67
CA GLU A 19 14.67 -21.33 13.57
C GLU A 19 15.53 -21.50 12.33
N THR A 20 15.90 -22.73 11.97
CA THR A 20 16.65 -23.00 10.73
C THR A 20 15.81 -22.64 9.50
N LYS A 21 14.54 -23.03 9.47
CA LYS A 21 13.61 -22.68 8.39
C LYS A 21 13.43 -21.17 8.27
N LYS A 22 13.29 -20.46 9.39
CA LYS A 22 13.24 -18.98 9.41
C LYS A 22 14.49 -18.38 8.77
N LYS A 23 15.70 -18.85 9.11
CA LYS A 23 16.95 -18.36 8.52
C LYS A 23 17.02 -18.64 7.01
N ILE A 24 16.59 -19.83 6.58
CA ILE A 24 16.55 -20.21 5.15
C ILE A 24 15.61 -19.28 4.38
N ILE A 25 14.38 -19.08 4.87
CA ILE A 25 13.39 -18.21 4.24
C ILE A 25 13.90 -16.76 4.15
N GLN A 26 14.50 -16.24 5.22
CA GLN A 26 15.08 -14.90 5.23
C GLN A 26 16.21 -14.73 4.20
N LYS A 27 17.06 -15.76 4.05
CA LYS A 27 18.13 -15.78 3.04
C LYS A 27 17.54 -15.80 1.62
N GLN A 28 16.58 -16.68 1.36
CA GLN A 28 15.93 -16.81 0.05
C GLN A 28 15.20 -15.53 -0.38
N PHE A 29 14.50 -14.85 0.54
CA PHE A 29 13.88 -13.55 0.22
C PHE A 29 14.91 -12.48 -0.12
N LYS A 30 16.03 -12.44 0.61
CA LYS A 30 17.12 -11.50 0.32
C LYS A 30 17.74 -11.77 -1.05
N GLU A 31 17.98 -13.04 -1.39
CA GLU A 31 18.62 -13.45 -2.66
C GLU A 31 17.69 -13.30 -3.86
N LYS A 32 16.46 -13.81 -3.78
CA LYS A 32 15.52 -13.83 -4.92
C LYS A 32 14.79 -12.52 -5.15
N THR A 33 14.54 -11.73 -4.10
CA THR A 33 13.69 -10.53 -4.19
C THR A 33 14.34 -9.26 -3.65
N GLY A 34 15.52 -9.36 -3.03
CA GLY A 34 16.17 -8.23 -2.36
C GLY A 34 15.46 -7.77 -1.07
N LEU A 35 14.49 -8.53 -0.56
CA LEU A 35 13.70 -8.15 0.61
C LEU A 35 14.36 -8.61 1.92
N ASN A 36 14.53 -7.67 2.85
CA ASN A 36 15.03 -7.95 4.19
C ASN A 36 13.85 -8.21 5.15
N ILE A 37 13.44 -9.47 5.28
CA ILE A 37 12.25 -9.88 6.06
C ILE A 37 12.63 -10.30 7.48
N GLY A 38 11.83 -9.92 8.48
CA GLY A 38 11.89 -10.48 9.85
C GLY A 38 13.15 -10.15 10.64
N LYS A 39 13.84 -9.06 10.27
CA LYS A 39 14.97 -8.52 11.03
C LYS A 39 14.49 -7.40 11.96
N PRO A 40 14.99 -7.32 13.20
CA PRO A 40 14.73 -6.17 14.05
C PRO A 40 15.41 -4.91 13.47
N LYS A 41 14.70 -3.78 13.47
CA LYS A 41 15.23 -2.45 13.16
C LYS A 41 15.29 -1.66 14.47
N PRO A 42 16.49 -1.25 14.96
CA PRO A 42 16.62 -0.48 16.19
C PRO A 42 15.73 0.77 16.15
N GLY A 43 14.86 0.95 17.15
CA GLY A 43 13.94 2.11 17.24
C GLY A 43 12.70 2.07 16.35
N PHE A 44 12.52 1.06 15.49
CA PHE A 44 11.39 0.96 14.54
C PHE A 44 10.67 -0.41 14.59
N GLY A 45 11.07 -1.32 15.48
CA GLY A 45 10.46 -2.64 15.63
C GLY A 45 11.06 -3.67 14.68
N ILE A 46 10.25 -4.24 13.78
CA ILE A 46 10.64 -5.28 12.81
C ILE A 46 10.58 -4.73 11.38
N SER A 47 11.37 -5.27 10.45
CA SER A 47 11.41 -4.87 9.03
C SER A 47 10.13 -5.16 8.23
N HIS A 48 8.98 -5.32 8.87
CA HIS A 48 7.70 -5.57 8.22
C HIS A 48 6.93 -4.25 8.02
N ASP A 49 7.50 -3.36 7.20
CA ASP A 49 6.82 -2.13 6.78
C ASP A 49 5.84 -2.39 5.62
N GLY A 50 4.97 -1.42 5.35
CA GLY A 50 3.98 -1.51 4.27
C GLY A 50 4.60 -1.75 2.89
N ASN A 51 5.81 -1.22 2.64
CA ASN A 51 6.54 -1.46 1.40
C ASN A 51 6.98 -2.92 1.26
N THR A 52 7.50 -3.50 2.35
CA THR A 52 7.88 -4.92 2.40
C THR A 52 6.66 -5.82 2.20
N ALA A 53 5.52 -5.49 2.84
CA ALA A 53 4.27 -6.23 2.66
C ALA A 53 3.74 -6.14 1.22
N ARG A 54 3.78 -4.97 0.58
CA ARG A 54 3.34 -4.78 -0.82
C ARG A 54 4.17 -5.64 -1.78
N ARG A 55 5.50 -5.60 -1.66
CA ARG A 55 6.41 -6.41 -2.51
C ARG A 55 6.27 -7.92 -2.25
N PHE A 56 5.94 -8.32 -1.02
CA PHE A 56 5.67 -9.71 -0.68
C PHE A 56 4.48 -10.29 -1.45
N PHE A 57 3.37 -9.55 -1.56
CA PHE A 57 2.17 -9.98 -2.27
C PHE A 57 2.23 -9.76 -3.79
N GLN A 58 3.04 -8.80 -4.27
CA GLN A 58 3.22 -8.54 -5.70
C GLN A 58 3.76 -9.75 -6.46
N ASN A 59 4.72 -10.48 -5.89
CA ASN A 59 5.32 -11.67 -6.52
C ASN A 59 4.80 -12.97 -5.88
N SER A 60 3.48 -13.18 -5.90
CA SER A 60 2.83 -14.30 -5.19
C SER A 60 3.42 -15.68 -5.51
N LYS A 61 3.84 -15.92 -6.77
CA LYS A 61 4.52 -17.16 -7.19
C LYS A 61 5.86 -17.38 -6.47
N VAL A 62 6.77 -16.42 -6.55
CA VAL A 62 8.08 -16.48 -5.87
C VAL A 62 7.88 -16.61 -4.35
N THR A 63 6.92 -15.88 -3.80
CA THR A 63 6.60 -15.93 -2.37
C THR A 63 6.10 -17.32 -1.95
N SER A 64 5.22 -17.94 -2.74
CA SER A 64 4.74 -19.32 -2.54
C SER A 64 5.88 -20.32 -2.50
N GLU A 65 6.79 -20.24 -3.48
CA GLU A 65 7.98 -21.11 -3.56
C GLU A 65 8.90 -20.96 -2.34
N ILE A 66 9.11 -19.73 -1.86
CA ILE A 66 10.00 -19.47 -0.72
C ILE A 66 9.38 -19.95 0.60
N ILE A 67 8.11 -19.63 0.86
CA ILE A 67 7.48 -19.93 2.16
C ILE A 67 6.86 -21.34 2.20
N GLY A 68 6.68 -22.00 1.06
CA GLY A 68 6.06 -23.33 1.00
C GLY A 68 4.58 -23.32 1.36
N ILE A 69 3.87 -22.22 1.07
CA ILE A 69 2.41 -22.12 1.17
C ILE A 69 1.85 -22.11 -0.24
N GLU A 70 0.74 -22.81 -0.47
CA GLU A 70 0.13 -22.93 -1.79
C GLU A 70 -0.18 -21.56 -2.43
N LEU A 71 0.16 -21.42 -3.71
CA LEU A 71 -0.02 -20.20 -4.48
C LEU A 71 -1.46 -19.63 -4.43
N PRO A 72 -2.53 -20.44 -4.59
CA PRO A 72 -3.90 -19.93 -4.58
C PRO A 72 -4.28 -19.24 -3.27
N ILE A 73 -3.71 -19.68 -2.15
CA ILE A 73 -3.94 -19.05 -0.84
C ILE A 73 -3.32 -17.65 -0.81
N ILE A 74 -2.08 -17.52 -1.29
CA ILE A 74 -1.36 -16.24 -1.28
C ILE A 74 -2.03 -15.23 -2.21
N GLU A 75 -2.44 -15.66 -3.40
CA GLU A 75 -3.18 -14.83 -4.36
C GLU A 75 -4.51 -14.38 -3.78
N ARG A 76 -5.26 -15.28 -3.14
CA ARG A 76 -6.53 -14.92 -2.48
C ARG A 76 -6.33 -13.90 -1.38
N PHE A 77 -5.31 -14.07 -0.52
CA PHE A 77 -4.97 -13.06 0.48
C PHE A 77 -4.56 -11.72 -0.15
N SER A 78 -3.81 -11.75 -1.25
CA SER A 78 -3.45 -10.55 -2.00
C SER A 78 -4.70 -9.82 -2.51
N ASN A 79 -5.64 -10.55 -3.11
CA ASN A 79 -6.88 -10.00 -3.65
C ASN A 79 -7.79 -9.41 -2.56
N VAL A 80 -7.89 -10.07 -1.39
CA VAL A 80 -8.64 -9.55 -0.24
C VAL A 80 -8.04 -8.24 0.28
N LEU A 81 -6.72 -8.17 0.41
CA LEU A 81 -6.03 -6.95 0.86
C LEU A 81 -6.17 -5.83 -0.18
N ALA A 82 -6.02 -6.16 -1.45
CA ALA A 82 -6.23 -5.25 -2.56
C ALA A 82 -7.64 -4.66 -2.57
N ALA A 83 -8.66 -5.47 -2.32
CA ALA A 83 -10.04 -5.03 -2.22
C ALA A 83 -10.20 -4.01 -1.07
N ILE A 84 -9.66 -4.29 0.12
CA ILE A 84 -9.76 -3.35 1.26
C ILE A 84 -8.99 -2.05 0.98
N SER A 85 -7.80 -2.15 0.37
CA SER A 85 -6.93 -1.00 0.13
C SER A 85 -7.34 -0.18 -1.10
N CYS A 86 -8.31 -0.61 -1.89
CA CYS A 86 -8.75 0.16 -3.04
C CYS A 86 -9.69 1.30 -2.62
N ASN A 87 -9.59 2.42 -3.32
CA ASN A 87 -10.49 3.57 -3.14
C ASN A 87 -11.75 3.41 -4.02
N ARG A 88 -12.32 2.20 -4.07
CA ARG A 88 -13.56 1.91 -4.81
C ARG A 88 -14.60 1.31 -3.85
N ILE A 89 -15.86 1.58 -4.13
CA ILE A 89 -16.97 0.94 -3.41
C ILE A 89 -17.05 -0.51 -3.88
N ILE A 90 -17.08 -1.44 -2.94
CA ILE A 90 -17.12 -2.88 -3.18
C ILE A 90 -18.43 -3.41 -2.63
N SER A 91 -19.08 -4.31 -3.37
CA SER A 91 -20.25 -5.03 -2.90
C SER A 91 -19.89 -5.89 -1.67
N PRO A 92 -20.54 -5.66 -0.51
CA PRO A 92 -20.24 -6.41 0.69
C PRO A 92 -20.49 -7.91 0.55
N GLU A 93 -21.48 -8.30 -0.26
CA GLU A 93 -21.87 -9.71 -0.45
C GLU A 93 -20.82 -10.47 -1.26
N SER A 94 -20.34 -9.90 -2.38
CA SER A 94 -19.30 -10.53 -3.19
C SER A 94 -17.99 -10.62 -2.40
N TYR A 95 -17.66 -9.61 -1.58
CA TYR A 95 -16.52 -9.66 -0.67
C TYR A 95 -16.67 -10.75 0.40
N GLU A 96 -17.82 -10.83 1.08
CA GLU A 96 -18.12 -11.84 2.10
C GLU A 96 -17.94 -13.27 1.55
N ASN A 97 -18.51 -13.53 0.37
CA ASN A 97 -18.40 -14.82 -0.31
C ASN A 97 -16.95 -15.18 -0.66
N TYR A 98 -16.19 -14.23 -1.20
CA TYR A 98 -14.79 -14.45 -1.56
C TYR A 98 -13.91 -14.67 -0.32
N ALA A 99 -14.14 -13.89 0.73
CA ALA A 99 -13.40 -13.96 1.98
C ALA A 99 -13.67 -15.26 2.75
N ARG A 100 -14.93 -15.70 2.84
CA ARG A 100 -15.29 -17.00 3.44
C ARG A 100 -14.69 -18.18 2.69
N LYS A 101 -14.81 -18.22 1.36
CA LYS A 101 -14.18 -19.27 0.53
C LYS A 101 -12.66 -19.32 0.74
N THR A 102 -12.03 -18.16 0.92
CA THR A 102 -10.60 -18.06 1.21
C THR A 102 -10.26 -18.62 2.59
N ALA A 103 -11.10 -18.33 3.61
CA ALA A 103 -10.93 -18.85 4.95
C ALA A 103 -11.09 -20.38 5.02
N GLU A 104 -12.10 -20.91 4.32
CA GLU A 104 -12.38 -22.35 4.18
C GLU A 104 -11.24 -23.08 3.47
N LEU A 105 -10.76 -22.54 2.34
CA LEU A 105 -9.62 -23.09 1.63
C LEU A 105 -8.38 -23.18 2.54
N PHE A 106 -8.10 -22.12 3.30
CA PHE A 106 -6.97 -22.12 4.21
C PHE A 106 -7.10 -23.17 5.32
N HIS A 107 -8.27 -23.29 5.96
CA HIS A 107 -8.50 -24.29 7.01
C HIS A 107 -8.45 -25.72 6.49
N LYS A 108 -8.91 -25.95 5.25
CA LYS A 108 -8.83 -27.26 4.60
C LYS A 108 -7.38 -27.69 4.34
N THR A 109 -6.54 -26.77 3.85
CA THR A 109 -5.12 -27.06 3.55
C THR A 109 -4.26 -27.09 4.83
N TYR A 110 -4.55 -26.24 5.81
CA TYR A 110 -3.76 -26.10 7.03
C TYR A 110 -4.62 -26.09 8.32
N PRO A 111 -5.26 -27.22 8.68
CA PRO A 111 -6.16 -27.31 9.83
C PRO A 111 -5.48 -27.05 11.18
N GLN A 112 -4.15 -27.19 11.25
CA GLN A 112 -3.35 -26.98 12.45
C GLN A 112 -3.18 -25.49 12.83
N PHE A 113 -3.51 -24.55 11.95
CA PHE A 113 -3.30 -23.13 12.18
C PHE A 113 -4.61 -22.37 12.41
N THR A 114 -4.61 -21.53 13.45
CA THR A 114 -5.69 -20.58 13.72
C THR A 114 -5.35 -19.20 13.18
N PHE A 115 -6.36 -18.45 12.73
CA PHE A 115 -6.15 -17.08 12.24
C PHE A 115 -5.72 -16.14 13.36
N SER A 116 -4.85 -15.18 13.03
CA SER A 116 -4.60 -14.04 13.92
C SER A 116 -5.85 -13.14 14.00
N PRO A 117 -6.02 -12.34 15.07
CA PRO A 117 -7.18 -11.45 15.20
C PRO A 117 -7.38 -10.53 14.00
N THR A 118 -6.31 -10.00 13.42
CA THR A 118 -6.37 -9.14 12.23
C THR A 118 -6.85 -9.90 10.99
N VAL A 119 -6.32 -11.10 10.75
CA VAL A 119 -6.73 -11.93 9.61
C VAL A 119 -8.18 -12.38 9.76
N HIS A 120 -8.59 -12.76 10.97
CA HIS A 120 -9.96 -13.13 11.27
C HIS A 120 -10.92 -11.95 11.03
N LYS A 121 -10.59 -10.75 11.53
CA LYS A 121 -11.39 -9.54 11.28
C LYS A 121 -11.54 -9.26 9.79
N ILE A 122 -10.46 -9.34 9.01
CA ILE A 122 -10.49 -9.12 7.56
C ILE A 122 -11.40 -10.14 6.88
N LEU A 123 -11.24 -11.44 7.17
CA LEU A 123 -11.95 -12.50 6.45
C LEU A 123 -13.42 -12.65 6.87
N TYR A 124 -13.72 -12.54 8.17
CA TYR A 124 -15.07 -12.78 8.69
C TYR A 124 -15.87 -11.50 8.88
N HIS A 125 -15.25 -10.42 9.37
CA HIS A 125 -15.94 -9.16 9.68
C HIS A 125 -15.71 -8.05 8.65
N GLY A 126 -14.82 -8.24 7.66
CA GLY A 126 -14.48 -7.22 6.67
C GLY A 126 -15.69 -6.67 5.93
N HIS A 127 -16.63 -7.55 5.59
CA HIS A 127 -17.88 -7.19 4.91
C HIS A 127 -18.83 -6.35 5.79
N GLU A 128 -18.80 -6.51 7.11
CA GLU A 128 -19.64 -5.72 8.04
C GLU A 128 -19.23 -4.25 8.01
N TYR A 129 -17.93 -3.97 7.95
CA TYR A 129 -17.42 -2.60 7.79
C TYR A 129 -17.88 -1.99 6.46
N MET A 130 -17.87 -2.77 5.37
CA MET A 130 -18.38 -2.30 4.07
C MET A 130 -19.89 -2.01 4.13
N LYS A 131 -20.67 -2.81 4.86
CA LYS A 131 -22.12 -2.56 5.08
C LYS A 131 -22.36 -1.30 5.91
N GLN A 132 -21.51 -1.02 6.91
CA GLN A 132 -21.63 0.18 7.75
C GLN A 132 -21.29 1.47 7.00
N PHE A 133 -20.35 1.42 6.05
CA PHE A 133 -19.89 2.57 5.27
C PHE A 133 -20.18 2.40 3.76
N PRO A 134 -21.44 2.43 3.32
CA PRO A 134 -21.80 2.14 1.93
C PRO A 134 -21.32 3.20 0.93
N PHE A 135 -21.15 4.45 1.38
CA PHE A 135 -20.79 5.59 0.51
C PHE A 135 -19.29 5.92 0.53
N ILE A 136 -18.52 5.33 1.45
CA ILE A 136 -17.10 5.65 1.63
C ILE A 136 -16.28 4.37 1.40
N PRO A 137 -15.37 4.34 0.41
CA PRO A 137 -14.46 3.22 0.23
C PRO A 137 -13.66 2.95 1.50
N VAL A 138 -13.54 1.69 1.90
CA VAL A 138 -12.78 1.32 3.11
C VAL A 138 -11.32 1.80 3.03
N GLY A 139 -10.70 1.76 1.85
CA GLY A 139 -9.34 2.26 1.64
C GLY A 139 -9.19 3.75 1.90
N ALA A 140 -10.26 4.54 1.74
CA ALA A 140 -10.25 5.98 2.02
C ALA A 140 -10.25 6.28 3.53
N LEU A 141 -10.65 5.31 4.37
CA LEU A 141 -10.61 5.39 5.84
C LEU A 141 -9.25 4.97 6.43
N SER A 142 -8.23 4.80 5.58
CA SER A 142 -6.90 4.35 5.99
C SER A 142 -6.16 5.37 6.86
N GLU A 143 -5.37 4.87 7.81
CA GLU A 143 -4.45 5.66 8.65
C GLU A 143 -3.16 6.05 7.90
N GLU A 144 -2.83 5.39 6.79
CA GLU A 144 -1.56 5.58 6.06
C GLU A 144 -1.24 7.05 5.73
N PRO A 145 -2.19 7.90 5.28
CA PRO A 145 -1.92 9.31 5.04
C PRO A 145 -1.51 10.07 6.31
N GLN A 146 -2.12 9.75 7.45
CA GLN A 146 -1.79 10.37 8.73
C GLN A 146 -0.38 9.95 9.20
N GLU A 147 -0.04 8.67 9.07
CA GLU A 147 1.31 8.19 9.40
C GLU A 147 2.39 8.84 8.50
N ALA A 148 2.10 9.04 7.22
CA ALA A 148 3.01 9.70 6.29
C ALA A 148 3.35 11.13 6.74
N ARG A 149 2.39 11.84 7.37
CA ARG A 149 2.59 13.19 7.91
C ARG A 149 3.56 13.24 9.10
N ASN A 150 3.86 12.11 9.75
CA ASN A 150 4.91 12.06 10.77
C ASN A 150 6.30 12.37 10.20
N LYS A 151 6.54 12.08 8.92
CA LYS A 151 7.77 12.47 8.23
C LYS A 151 7.86 13.99 8.10
N ASP A 152 6.74 14.62 7.73
CA ASP A 152 6.65 16.08 7.63
C ASP A 152 6.79 16.73 9.00
N PHE A 153 6.23 16.16 10.06
CA PHE A 153 6.41 16.66 11.42
C PHE A 153 7.88 16.76 11.81
N LYS A 154 8.66 15.70 11.56
CA LYS A 154 10.10 15.68 11.84
C LYS A 154 10.83 16.76 11.05
N ARG A 155 10.51 16.90 9.76
CA ARG A 155 11.08 17.93 8.88
C ARG A 155 10.72 19.35 9.31
N TYR A 156 9.45 19.61 9.64
CA TYR A 156 8.99 20.92 10.09
C TYR A 156 9.66 21.33 11.40
N ARG A 157 9.86 20.37 12.31
CA ARG A 157 10.60 20.59 13.55
C ARG A 157 12.09 20.88 13.34
N THR A 158 12.75 20.23 12.38
CA THR A 158 14.20 20.40 12.18
C THR A 158 14.53 21.71 11.46
N ASP A 159 13.76 22.03 10.42
CA ASP A 159 14.16 23.02 9.40
C ASP A 159 13.32 24.30 9.44
N PHE A 160 12.08 24.23 9.96
CA PHE A 160 11.09 25.29 9.75
C PHE A 160 10.52 25.92 11.02
N SER A 161 10.80 25.36 12.20
CA SER A 161 10.31 25.88 13.48
C SER A 161 11.38 26.68 14.22
N ARG A 162 10.96 27.74 14.92
CA ARG A 162 11.79 28.48 15.88
C ARG A 162 12.24 27.53 17.00
N LYS A 163 13.52 27.62 17.37
CA LYS A 163 14.17 26.80 18.42
C LYS A 163 14.39 27.60 19.71
N ILE A 164 13.45 28.50 20.02
CA ILE A 164 13.51 29.43 21.16
C ILE A 164 12.83 28.81 22.38
N SER A 165 11.60 28.30 22.21
CA SER A 165 10.86 27.58 23.24
C SER A 165 10.10 26.41 22.63
N ARG A 166 9.78 25.40 23.46
CA ARG A 166 8.97 24.25 23.00
C ARG A 166 7.58 24.68 22.52
N LYS A 167 7.01 25.72 23.13
CA LYS A 167 5.70 26.26 22.77
C LYS A 167 5.75 26.85 21.36
N ASP A 168 6.72 27.73 21.11
CA ASP A 168 6.87 28.40 19.82
C ASP A 168 7.22 27.39 18.72
N THR A 169 8.05 26.39 19.04
CA THR A 169 8.34 25.27 18.12
C THR A 169 7.05 24.55 17.69
N LEU A 170 6.17 24.21 18.63
CA LEU A 170 4.92 23.51 18.33
C LEU A 170 3.92 24.41 17.60
N GLU A 171 3.87 25.69 17.93
CA GLU A 171 3.04 26.68 17.25
C GLU A 171 3.43 26.81 15.77
N ASP A 172 4.73 26.90 15.46
CA ASP A 172 5.22 26.97 14.08
C ASP A 172 4.90 25.69 13.29
N ILE A 173 5.11 24.52 13.93
CA ILE A 173 4.78 23.23 13.31
C ILE A 173 3.27 23.18 13.02
N PHE A 174 2.43 23.57 13.98
CA PHE A 174 0.97 23.58 13.81
C PHE A 174 0.53 24.50 12.68
N ASN A 175 1.01 25.74 12.66
CA ASN A 175 0.71 26.69 11.59
C ASN A 175 1.13 26.16 10.22
N ARG A 176 2.28 25.49 10.14
CA ARG A 176 2.75 24.84 8.91
C ARG A 176 1.85 23.68 8.47
N PHE A 177 1.37 22.88 9.41
CA PHE A 177 0.39 21.85 9.12
C PHE A 177 -0.89 22.45 8.55
N MET A 178 -1.44 23.50 9.17
CA MET A 178 -2.63 24.20 8.71
C MET A 178 -2.49 24.72 7.28
N LEU A 179 -1.38 25.39 6.97
CA LEU A 179 -1.10 25.90 5.62
C LEU A 179 -1.01 24.80 4.56
N THR A 180 -0.41 23.66 4.91
CA THR A 180 -0.20 22.56 3.95
C THR A 180 -1.41 21.66 3.80
N SER A 181 -2.33 21.66 4.77
CA SER A 181 -3.63 20.97 4.67
C SER A 181 -4.74 21.84 4.08
N ASP A 182 -4.50 23.14 3.85
CA ASP A 182 -5.51 24.04 3.31
C ASP A 182 -5.91 23.61 1.87
N PRO A 183 -7.18 23.25 1.64
CA PRO A 183 -7.65 22.84 0.32
C PRO A 183 -7.45 23.89 -0.77
N LEU A 184 -7.67 25.17 -0.44
CA LEU A 184 -7.56 26.27 -1.42
C LEU A 184 -6.12 26.41 -1.88
N PHE A 185 -5.16 26.42 -0.95
CA PHE A 185 -3.74 26.44 -1.28
C PHE A 185 -3.35 25.19 -2.08
N PHE A 186 -3.83 24.01 -1.69
CA PHE A 186 -3.55 22.78 -2.44
C PHE A 186 -4.01 22.86 -3.89
N PHE A 187 -5.25 23.31 -4.15
CA PHE A 187 -5.78 23.45 -5.51
C PHE A 187 -4.99 24.46 -6.35
N LEU A 188 -4.59 25.59 -5.75
CA LEU A 188 -3.77 26.60 -6.41
C LEU A 188 -2.37 26.06 -6.75
N PHE A 189 -1.69 25.42 -5.80
CA PHE A 189 -0.33 24.88 -6.00
C PHE A 189 -0.29 23.69 -6.95
N LYS A 190 -1.33 22.84 -6.99
CA LYS A 190 -1.39 21.69 -7.92
C LYS A 190 -1.31 22.14 -9.37
N LYS A 191 -1.92 23.28 -9.71
CA LYS A 191 -1.83 23.88 -11.05
C LYS A 191 -0.38 24.19 -11.47
N PHE A 192 0.50 24.47 -10.51
CA PHE A 192 1.92 24.78 -10.76
C PHE A 192 2.85 23.56 -10.74
N GLN A 193 2.44 22.42 -10.17
CA GLN A 193 3.30 21.24 -9.99
C GLN A 193 3.14 20.17 -11.08
N LEU A 194 2.22 20.33 -12.02
CA LEU A 194 1.90 19.33 -13.05
C LEU A 194 3.00 19.12 -14.11
N SER A 195 4.13 19.84 -14.09
CA SER A 195 5.12 19.78 -15.18
C SER A 195 6.28 18.77 -15.02
N SER A 196 6.46 18.07 -13.90
CA SER A 196 7.78 17.40 -13.66
C SER A 196 7.80 15.93 -13.24
N LYS A 197 6.67 15.22 -13.13
CA LYS A 197 6.71 13.78 -12.79
C LYS A 197 5.67 12.96 -13.56
N THR A 198 6.07 12.47 -14.73
CA THR A 198 5.54 11.21 -15.27
C THR A 198 5.86 10.10 -14.27
N ARG A 199 4.92 9.84 -13.36
CA ARG A 199 4.94 8.62 -12.55
C ARG A 199 4.85 7.47 -13.56
N LYS A 200 5.88 6.63 -13.68
CA LYS A 200 5.73 5.32 -14.33
C LYS A 200 4.49 4.69 -13.72
N LYS A 201 3.43 4.49 -14.52
CA LYS A 201 2.32 3.63 -14.09
C LYS A 201 2.98 2.29 -13.81
N ASP A 202 2.86 1.80 -12.59
CA ASP A 202 3.22 0.41 -12.31
C ASP A 202 2.29 -0.44 -13.18
N GLU A 203 2.77 -0.88 -14.35
CA GLU A 203 2.03 -1.66 -15.35
C GLU A 203 1.45 -2.98 -14.78
N ASN A 204 1.88 -3.36 -13.56
CA ASN A 204 1.51 -4.60 -12.90
C ASN A 204 0.52 -4.45 -11.74
N VAL A 205 -0.21 -3.33 -11.62
CA VAL A 205 -1.36 -3.23 -10.69
C VAL A 205 -2.68 -3.39 -11.45
N HIS A 206 -2.73 -4.33 -12.39
CA HIS A 206 -4.02 -4.97 -12.66
C HIS A 206 -4.21 -6.00 -11.55
N LEU A 207 -4.72 -5.54 -10.41
CA LEU A 207 -5.32 -6.46 -9.45
C LEU A 207 -6.54 -7.03 -10.18
N PRO A 208 -6.57 -8.34 -10.50
CA PRO A 208 -7.74 -8.96 -11.07
C PRO A 208 -8.75 -9.01 -9.93
N LEU A 209 -9.47 -7.91 -9.75
CA LEU A 209 -10.70 -7.87 -8.99
C LEU A 209 -11.79 -8.52 -9.85
N ASP A 210 -11.50 -9.69 -10.42
CA ASP A 210 -12.35 -10.38 -11.38
C ASP A 210 -13.69 -10.75 -10.73
N PHE A 211 -13.69 -10.93 -9.41
CA PHE A 211 -14.90 -11.15 -8.61
C PHE A 211 -15.76 -9.90 -8.39
N LEU A 212 -15.28 -8.69 -8.72
CA LEU A 212 -16.09 -7.46 -8.71
C LEU A 212 -16.78 -7.21 -10.06
N ASN A 213 -16.35 -7.87 -11.14
CA ASN A 213 -16.84 -7.63 -12.49
C ASN A 213 -18.19 -8.30 -12.79
N GLU A 214 -18.71 -9.15 -11.90
CA GLU A 214 -20.04 -9.77 -12.08
C GLU A 214 -21.20 -8.81 -11.76
N GLU A 215 -20.98 -7.72 -11.00
CA GLU A 215 -22.05 -6.78 -10.57
C GLU A 215 -21.95 -5.37 -11.17
N THR A 216 -20.83 -5.00 -11.79
CA THR A 216 -20.63 -3.64 -12.36
C THR A 216 -21.44 -3.37 -13.63
N SER A 217 -21.93 -4.40 -14.32
CA SER A 217 -22.80 -4.24 -15.50
C SER A 217 -24.19 -3.70 -15.14
N VAL A 218 -24.66 -3.91 -13.91
CA VAL A 218 -26.01 -3.50 -13.46
C VAL A 218 -26.00 -2.10 -12.84
N ASN A 219 -24.95 -1.74 -12.11
CA ASN A 219 -24.88 -0.46 -11.39
C ASN A 219 -24.47 0.74 -12.27
N ASN A 220 -23.71 0.53 -13.34
CA ASN A 220 -23.35 1.60 -14.27
C ASN A 220 -24.55 2.09 -15.12
N ALA A 221 -25.63 1.31 -15.21
CA ALA A 221 -26.87 1.74 -15.87
C ALA A 221 -27.71 2.69 -15.00
N MET A 222 -27.47 2.73 -13.67
CA MET A 222 -28.33 3.44 -12.72
C MET A 222 -27.77 4.80 -12.26
N MET A 223 -26.47 5.07 -12.48
CA MET A 223 -25.87 6.40 -12.30
C MET A 223 -25.55 7.04 -13.66
N GLY A 224 -26.59 7.47 -14.36
CA GLY A 224 -26.47 8.40 -15.47
C GLY A 224 -26.11 9.80 -14.97
N VAL A 225 -24.83 10.03 -14.63
CA VAL A 225 -24.22 11.36 -14.67
C VAL A 225 -22.93 11.20 -15.46
N GLY A 226 -23.03 11.44 -16.77
CA GLY A 226 -21.91 11.42 -17.68
C GLY A 226 -20.88 12.49 -17.31
N TYR A 227 -19.73 12.04 -16.84
CA TYR A 227 -18.48 12.74 -17.10
C TYR A 227 -17.82 12.02 -18.26
N ASP A 228 -18.04 12.59 -19.44
CA ASP A 228 -17.38 12.20 -20.68
C ASP A 228 -15.88 12.44 -20.50
N MET A 229 -15.12 11.35 -20.41
CA MET A 229 -13.66 11.37 -20.55
C MET A 229 -13.37 10.87 -21.95
N SER A 230 -13.70 11.71 -22.93
CA SER A 230 -13.19 11.57 -24.29
C SER A 230 -11.67 11.59 -24.22
N SER A 231 -11.09 10.47 -24.62
CA SER A 231 -9.69 10.31 -24.91
C SER A 231 -9.31 11.23 -26.07
N ASP A 232 -8.60 12.31 -25.79
CA ASP A 232 -7.86 13.02 -26.82
C ASP A 232 -6.59 12.20 -27.11
N GLU A 233 -6.70 11.41 -28.18
CA GLU A 233 -5.57 10.90 -28.94
C GLU A 233 -4.80 12.08 -29.52
N ASP A 234 -3.57 12.29 -29.10
CA ASP A 234 -2.62 13.09 -29.87
C ASP A 234 -1.31 12.32 -30.01
N ASN A 235 -1.19 11.68 -31.18
CA ASN A 235 0.07 11.24 -31.76
C ASN A 235 0.95 12.47 -31.97
N PHE A 236 2.11 12.55 -31.30
CA PHE A 236 3.20 13.36 -31.82
C PHE A 236 4.54 12.68 -31.60
N THR A 237 5.20 12.41 -32.73
CA THR A 237 6.53 11.84 -32.84
C THR A 237 7.62 12.88 -32.69
N SER A 238 8.75 12.40 -32.17
CA SER A 238 10.13 12.71 -32.57
C SER A 238 10.90 13.82 -31.86
N ASN A 239 12.03 13.36 -31.30
CA ASN A 239 13.40 13.87 -31.39
C ASN A 239 14.06 14.38 -30.11
N ASP A 240 15.19 13.71 -29.85
CA ASP A 240 16.24 13.96 -28.88
C ASP A 240 16.78 15.40 -29.00
N GLU A 241 17.28 15.96 -27.89
CA GLU A 241 18.66 16.42 -27.77
C GLU A 241 18.94 16.91 -26.33
N ASP A 242 20.11 16.52 -25.84
CA ASP A 242 20.69 16.84 -24.54
C ASP A 242 21.03 18.34 -24.47
N ASP A 243 20.80 18.99 -23.32
CA ASP A 243 21.48 20.26 -23.01
C ASP A 243 21.94 20.30 -21.55
N GLU A 244 23.26 20.18 -21.40
CA GLU A 244 24.04 20.53 -20.22
C GLU A 244 23.97 22.05 -19.99
N ILE A 245 23.54 22.49 -18.80
CA ILE A 245 23.66 23.90 -18.41
C ILE A 245 24.88 24.05 -17.49
N THR A 246 25.92 24.67 -18.03
CA THR A 246 27.09 25.18 -17.32
C THR A 246 26.71 26.44 -16.52
N ASN A 247 27.10 26.49 -15.25
CA ASN A 247 26.98 27.68 -14.40
C ASN A 247 28.24 28.53 -14.54
N GLU A 248 28.14 29.68 -15.21
CA GLU A 248 29.11 30.77 -15.07
C GLU A 248 28.54 31.82 -14.10
N PHE A 249 29.20 31.95 -12.96
CA PHE A 249 29.03 33.07 -12.03
C PHE A 249 29.90 34.23 -12.54
N GLU A 250 29.28 35.32 -12.98
CA GLU A 250 29.97 36.60 -13.12
C GLU A 250 29.74 37.47 -11.88
N ASP A 251 30.87 37.85 -11.27
CA ASP A 251 31.00 38.83 -10.21
C ASP A 251 30.63 40.23 -10.71
N GLY A 252 29.79 40.94 -9.96
CA GLY A 252 29.35 42.30 -10.27
C GLY A 252 29.16 43.14 -9.01
N VAL A 253 30.20 43.91 -8.70
CA VAL A 253 30.38 44.89 -7.61
C VAL A 253 29.31 45.99 -7.61
N PHE A 254 28.55 46.13 -6.51
CA PHE A 254 28.55 47.24 -5.52
C PHE A 254 27.44 47.05 -4.49
#